data_AF-A0A963VFC8-F1
#
_entry.id   AF-A0A963VFC8-F1
#
_cell.length_a   1.000
_cell.length_b   1.000
_cell.length_c   1.000
_cell.angle_alpha   90.00
_cell.angle_beta   90.00
_cell.angle_gamma   90.00
#
_symmetry.space_group_name_H-M   'P 1'
#
loop_
_entity.id
_entity.type
_entity.pdbx_description
1 polymer ?
#
loop_
_entity_poly.entity_id
_entity_poly.type
_entity_poly.pdbx_seq_one_letter_code
_entity_poly.pdbx_strand_id
1 'polypeptide(L)' 'MLRTKQIHVCTVDDILIRNRGNQSKTARDLDISRSNLALWIKDKELKKKLVQVEIHGDFEERLTIINHKRDRYHGNKTKR' A
#
# COMPACT_ATOMS: atom_id res chain seq x y z
N MET A 1 21.62 6.97 3.75
CA MET A 1 20.31 6.47 4.20
C MET A 1 19.72 7.51 5.13
N LEU A 2 18.51 7.99 4.85
CA LEU A 2 17.78 8.85 5.80
C LEU A 2 17.39 8.01 7.02
N ARG A 3 17.47 8.60 8.21
CA ARG A 3 17.11 7.93 9.47
C ARG A 3 15.59 7.98 9.63
N THR A 4 14.96 6.82 9.82
CA THR A 4 13.55 6.75 10.18
C THR A 4 13.30 7.50 11.49
N LYS A 5 12.43 8.51 11.46
CA LYS A 5 12.02 9.26 12.65
C LYS A 5 10.88 8.56 13.38
N GLN A 6 9.93 7.99 12.63
CA GLN A 6 8.73 7.41 13.22
C GLN A 6 8.18 6.26 12.36
N ILE A 7 7.56 5.29 13.04
CA ILE A 7 6.87 4.16 12.41
C ILE A 7 5.46 4.07 13.03
N HIS A 8 4.45 3.97 12.18
CA HIS A 8 3.06 3.77 12.56
C HIS A 8 2.44 2.59 11.81
N VAL A 9 1.37 2.03 12.35
CA VAL A 9 0.57 1.01 11.67
C VAL A 9 -0.87 1.48 11.55
N CYS A 10 -1.43 1.40 10.35
CA CYS A 10 -2.83 1.69 10.05
C CYS A 10 -3.39 0.62 9.10
N THR A 11 -4.63 0.77 8.65
CA THR A 11 -5.26 -0.12 7.69
C THR A 11 -5.27 0.47 6.29
N VAL A 12 -5.51 -0.37 5.27
CA VAL A 12 -5.75 0.13 3.90
C VAL A 12 -7.00 1.02 3.84
N ASP A 13 -7.98 0.78 4.71
CA ASP A 13 -9.19 1.62 4.83
C ASP A 13 -8.83 3.06 5.23
N ASP A 14 -7.94 3.22 6.20
CA ASP A 14 -7.46 4.53 6.66
C ASP A 14 -6.76 5.31 5.54
N ILE A 15 -5.92 4.63 4.75
CA ILE A 15 -5.24 5.23 3.59
C ILE A 15 -6.25 5.62 2.50
N LEU A 16 -7.29 4.81 2.29
CA LEU A 16 -8.36 5.13 1.34
C LEU A 16 -9.16 6.36 1.78
N ILE A 17 -9.49 6.46 3.07
CA ILE A 17 -10.13 7.65 3.67
C ILE A 17 -9.23 8.89 3.51
N ARG A 18 -7.93 8.78 3.85
CA ARG A 18 -6.95 9.85 3.67
C ARG A 18 -6.90 10.38 2.24
N ASN A 19 -7.05 9.49 1.27
CA ASN A 19 -7.08 9.81 -0.16
C ASN A 19 -8.49 10.17 -0.69
N ARG A 20 -9.45 10.46 0.20
CA ARG A 20 -10.83 10.84 -0.15
C ARG A 20 -11.52 9.82 -1.05
N GLY A 21 -11.25 8.53 -0.83
CA GLY A 21 -11.81 7.43 -1.62
C GLY A 21 -11.17 7.22 -3.01
N ASN A 22 -10.11 7.95 -3.36
CA ASN A 22 -9.45 7.79 -4.65
C ASN A 22 -8.63 6.49 -4.72
N GLN A 23 -9.26 5.45 -5.26
CA GLN A 23 -8.65 4.12 -5.41
C GLN A 23 -7.38 4.11 -6.26
N SER A 24 -7.31 4.95 -7.30
CA SER A 24 -6.11 5.01 -8.17
C SER A 24 -4.91 5.60 -7.43
N LYS A 25 -5.15 6.63 -6.60
CA LYS A 25 -4.11 7.21 -5.75
C LYS A 25 -3.70 6.23 -4.65
N THR A 26 -4.66 5.64 -3.94
CA THR A 26 -4.37 4.67 -2.87
C THR A 26 -3.59 3.45 -3.37
N ALA A 27 -3.95 2.90 -4.54
CA ALA A 27 -3.22 1.78 -5.13
C ALA A 27 -1.78 2.16 -5.49
N ARG A 28 -1.57 3.39 -6.00
CA ARG A 28 -0.23 3.93 -6.29
C ARG A 28 0.60 4.12 -5.02
N ASP A 29 0.02 4.75 -4.00
CA ASP A 29 0.70 5.01 -2.72
C ASP A 29 1.11 3.71 -2.01
N LEU A 30 0.30 2.66 -2.15
CA LEU A 30 0.55 1.34 -1.55
C LEU A 30 1.36 0.38 -2.45
N ASP A 31 1.74 0.82 -3.65
CA ASP A 31 2.46 0.00 -4.63
C ASP A 31 1.76 -1.35 -4.91
N ILE A 32 0.46 -1.29 -5.19
CA ILE A 32 -0.38 -2.43 -5.57
C ILE A 32 -1.16 -2.14 -6.86
N SER A 33 -1.64 -3.19 -7.52
CA SER A 33 -2.55 -3.01 -8.65
C SER A 33 -3.90 -2.46 -8.17
N ARG A 34 -4.55 -1.62 -8.99
CA ARG A 34 -5.92 -1.17 -8.70
C ARG A 34 -6.90 -2.34 -8.59
N SER A 35 -6.67 -3.41 -9.36
CA SER A 35 -7.49 -4.63 -9.32
C SER A 35 -7.42 -5.32 -7.95
N ASN A 36 -6.24 -5.41 -7.34
CA ASN A 36 -6.08 -5.96 -5.99
C ASN A 36 -6.83 -5.12 -4.96
N LEU A 37 -6.72 -3.79 -5.05
CA LEU A 37 -7.46 -2.89 -4.16
C LEU A 37 -8.98 -3.06 -4.34
N ALA A 38 -9.46 -3.16 -5.58
CA ALA A 38 -10.87 -3.39 -5.88
C ALA A 38 -11.39 -4.72 -5.30
N LEU A 39 -10.58 -5.79 -5.36
CA LEU A 39 -10.91 -7.06 -4.73
C LEU A 39 -11.04 -6.92 -3.21
N TRP A 40 -10.12 -6.22 -2.55
CA TRP A 40 -10.21 -6.01 -1.09
C TRP A 40 -11.41 -5.17 -0.67
N ILE A 41 -11.82 -4.20 -1.50
CA ILE A 41 -13.06 -3.44 -1.27
C ILE A 41 -14.25 -4.38 -1.37
N LYS A 42 -14.34 -5.17 -2.46
CA LYS A 42 -15.44 -6.11 -2.71
C LYS A 42 -15.57 -7.14 -1.58
N ASP A 43 -14.44 -7.68 -1.12
CA ASP A 43 -14.39 -8.74 -0.12
C ASP A 43 -14.43 -8.20 1.33
N LYS A 44 -14.55 -6.87 1.50
CA LYS A 44 -14.55 -6.17 2.81
C LYS A 44 -13.31 -6.47 3.66
N GLU A 45 -12.17 -6.60 3.01
CA GLU A 45 -10.88 -6.95 3.62
C GLU A 45 -10.03 -5.71 4.00
N LEU A 46 -10.44 -4.49 3.64
CA LEU A 46 -9.63 -3.27 3.83
C LEU A 46 -9.14 -3.07 5.27
N LYS A 47 -10.01 -3.31 6.25
CA LYS A 47 -9.68 -3.20 7.69
C LYS A 47 -8.76 -4.31 8.20
N LYS A 48 -8.65 -5.41 7.46
CA LYS A 48 -7.75 -6.53 7.78
C LYS A 48 -6.37 -6.35 7.15
N LYS A 49 -6.22 -5.51 6.12
CA LYS A 49 -4.92 -5.24 5.48
C LYS A 49 -4.20 -4.12 6.24
N LEU A 50 -3.05 -4.46 6.83
CA LEU A 50 -2.25 -3.56 7.64
C LEU A 50 -1.16 -2.90 6.80
N VAL A 51 -0.97 -1.60 7.01
CA VAL A 51 0.00 -0.75 6.34
C VAL A 51 0.93 -0.15 7.40
N GLN A 52 2.22 -0.44 7.27
CA GLN A 52 3.27 0.26 7.99
C GLN A 52 3.59 1.57 7.26
N VAL A 53 3.57 2.66 8.02
CA VAL A 53 3.92 4.00 7.56
C VAL A 53 5.24 4.38 8.20
N GLU A 54 6.28 4.58 7.38
CA GLU A 54 7.59 5.02 7.83
C GLU A 54 7.80 6.48 7.43
N ILE A 55 8.17 7.32 8.40
CA ILE A 55 8.52 8.72 8.16
C ILE A 55 10.04 8.87 8.23
N HIS A 56 10.63 9.23 7.09
CA HIS A 56 12.07 9.42 6.89
C HIS A 56 12.35 10.92 6.75
N GLY A 57 13.03 11.50 7.76
CA GLY A 57 13.26 12.94 7.77
C GLY A 57 11.95 13.74 7.85
N ASP A 58 11.93 14.92 7.20
CA ASP A 58 10.75 15.81 7.16
C ASP A 58 10.00 15.75 5.82
N PHE A 59 10.48 14.97 4.86
CA PHE A 59 10.03 15.04 3.45
C PHE A 59 9.65 13.69 2.83
N GLU A 60 9.94 12.56 3.48
CA GLU A 60 9.73 11.25 2.88
C GLU A 60 8.83 10.37 3.77
N GLU A 61 7.72 9.91 3.18
CA GLU A 61 6.80 8.93 3.76
C GLU A 61 6.82 7.67 2.90
N ARG A 62 7.01 6.51 3.52
CA ARG A 62 6.96 5.20 2.85
C ARG A 62 5.85 4.35 3.43
N LEU A 63 4.97 3.86 2.56
CA LEU A 63 3.85 2.99 2.91
C LEU A 63 4.16 1.55 2.48
N THR A 64 4.03 0.60 3.38
CA THR A 64 4.28 -0.83 3.10
C THR A 64 3.18 -1.69 3.68
N ILE A 65 2.51 -2.50 2.87
CA ILE A 65 1.53 -3.47 3.38
C ILE A 65 2.29 -4.65 4.00
N ILE A 66 2.07 -4.89 5.29
CA ILE A 66 2.88 -5.84 6.08
C ILE A 66 2.29 -7.25 6.17
N ASN A 67 0.98 -7.41 5.93
CA ASN A 67 0.29 -8.70 6.00
C ASN A 67 -0.30 -9.15 4.65
N HIS A 68 0.28 -8.64 3.56
CA HIS A 68 0.04 -9.14 2.21
C HIS A 68 1.38 -9.66 1.68
N LYS A 69 1.45 -10.97 1.39
CA LYS A 69 2.53 -11.46 0.54
C LYS A 69 2.38 -10.72 -0.79
N ARG A 70 3.33 -9.82 -1.09
CA ARG A 70 3.49 -9.31 -2.45
C ARG A 70 3.62 -10.54 -3.33
N ASP A 71 2.61 -10.83 -4.14
CA ASP A 71 2.85 -11.67 -5.30
C ASP A 71 3.97 -10.96 -6.04
N ARG A 72 5.17 -11.56 -6.03
CA ARG A 72 6.20 -11.16 -6.95
C ARG A 72 5.57 -11.39 -8.31
N TYR A 73 5.03 -10.34 -8.92
CA TYR A 73 4.86 -10.28 -10.35
C TYR A 73 6.28 -10.41 -10.92
N HIS A 74 6.74 -11.66 -11.05
CA HIS A 74 7.69 -12.01 -12.09
C HIS A 74 6.93 -11.71 -13.36
N GLY A 75 7.09 -10.48 -13.87
CA GLY A 75 6.89 -10.20 -15.27
C GLY A 75 7.82 -11.14 -16.01
N ASN A 76 7.32 -12.33 -16.32
CA ASN A 76 7.89 -13.22 -17.31
C ASN A 76 7.71 -12.46 -18.63
N LYS A 77 8.64 -11.55 -18.92
CA LYS A 77 8.85 -11.08 -20.29
C LYS A 77 9.38 -12.29 -21.02
N THR A 78 8.47 -13.09 -21.55
CA THR A 78 8.75 -14.11 -22.54
C THR A 78 9.54 -13.41 -23.64
N LYS A 79 10.83 -13.75 -23.77
CA LYS A 79 11.62 -13.42 -24.96
C LYS A 79 10.86 -13.97 -26.15
N ARG A 80 10.53 -13.10 -27.10
CA ARG A 80 10.32 -13.44 -28.50
C ARG A 80 11.11 -12.44 -29.31
#